data_AF-A0AAJ5ISS1-F1
#
_entry.id   AF-A0AAJ5ISS1-F1
#
_cell.length_a   1.000
_cell.length_b   1.000
_cell.length_c   1.000
_cell.angle_alpha   90.00
_cell.angle_beta   90.00
_cell.angle_gamma   90.00
#
_symmetry.space_group_name_H-M   'P 1'
#
loop_
_entity.id
_entity.type
_entity.pdbx_description
1 polymer ?
#
loop_
_entity_poly.entity_id
_entity_poly.type
_entity_poly.pdbx_seq_one_letter_code
_entity_poly.pdbx_strand_id
1 'polypeptide(L)'
;MLEWLKTNATKARETLTTEVAKFKNRTFMEAVANACALISAADGEIKSEEKMKMTGFINNSPELKVFNLNDVIKVFSDACGKFEFDFQIGQAEALKAISKVKGKDGEARLLVRVACAIGASDGDFDDKEKAACRLICLELGLNPADFEL
;
A
#
# COMPACT_ATOMS: atom_id res chain seq x y z
N MET A 1 0.98 8.86 -17.47
CA MET A 1 2.20 9.66 -17.66
C MET A 1 3.13 9.34 -16.50
N LEU A 2 3.82 8.19 -16.53
CA LEU A 2 4.74 7.72 -15.47
C LEU A 2 6.03 8.56 -15.34
N GLU A 3 6.08 9.74 -15.96
CA GLU A 3 7.25 10.64 -15.94
C GLU A 3 7.44 11.35 -14.60
N TRP A 4 6.36 11.61 -13.84
CA TRP A 4 6.50 12.19 -12.49
C TRP A 4 7.14 11.19 -11.51
N LEU A 5 6.93 9.89 -11.73
CA LEU A 5 7.63 8.82 -11.00
C LEU A 5 9.07 8.70 -11.48
N LYS A 6 9.37 8.75 -12.79
CA LYS A 6 10.73 8.55 -13.31
C LYS A 6 11.69 9.72 -13.08
N THR A 7 11.24 10.97 -13.19
CA THR A 7 12.12 12.15 -13.07
C THR A 7 12.18 12.70 -11.65
N ASN A 8 11.17 12.39 -10.83
CA ASN A 8 11.03 12.90 -9.46
C ASN A 8 10.98 11.80 -8.39
N ALA A 9 11.21 10.51 -8.71
CA ALA A 9 11.16 9.40 -7.74
C ALA A 9 11.81 9.73 -6.39
N THR A 10 13.02 10.30 -6.37
CA THR A 10 13.72 10.62 -5.12
C THR A 10 13.04 11.74 -4.33
N LYS A 11 12.63 12.83 -4.98
CA LYS A 11 11.92 13.95 -4.34
C LYS A 11 10.50 13.57 -3.92
N ALA A 12 9.82 12.76 -4.73
CA ALA A 12 8.52 12.19 -4.42
C ALA A 12 8.62 11.28 -3.20
N ARG A 13 9.63 10.39 -3.16
CA ARG A 13 9.92 9.52 -2.00
C ARG A 13 10.30 10.31 -0.75
N GLU A 14 11.10 11.37 -0.85
CA GLU A 14 11.42 12.25 0.29
C GLU A 14 10.19 12.99 0.83
N THR A 15 9.35 13.50 -0.08
CA THR A 15 8.09 14.16 0.29
C THR A 15 7.14 13.16 0.94
N LEU A 16 7.00 11.96 0.37
CA LEU A 16 6.22 10.87 0.95
C LEU A 16 6.75 10.50 2.34
N THR A 17 8.07 10.35 2.50
CA THR A 17 8.69 10.04 3.80
C THR A 17 8.38 11.12 4.83
N THR A 18 8.42 12.39 4.45
CA THR A 18 8.11 13.53 5.34
C THR A 18 6.63 13.54 5.73
N GLU A 19 5.74 13.27 4.78
CA GLU A 19 4.30 13.18 5.04
C GLU A 19 3.97 11.95 5.91
N VAL A 20 4.61 10.80 5.67
CA VAL A 20 4.43 9.61 6.53
C VAL A 20 4.97 9.87 7.94
N ALA A 21 6.08 10.61 8.07
CA ALA A 21 6.61 11.03 9.37
C ALA A 21 5.62 11.91 10.15
N LYS A 22 4.86 12.77 9.46
CA LYS A 22 3.78 13.56 10.08
C LYS A 22 2.62 12.69 10.57
N PHE A 23 2.37 11.57 9.89
CA PHE A 23 1.27 10.65 10.20
C PHE A 23 1.76 9.33 10.81
N LYS A 24 2.65 9.42 11.82
CA LYS A 24 3.19 8.26 12.55
C LYS A 24 2.17 7.67 13.55
N ASN A 25 1.06 7.15 13.03
CA ASN A 25 0.02 6.49 13.82
C ASN A 25 -0.04 5.00 13.49
N ARG A 26 -0.31 4.17 14.52
CA ARG A 26 -0.46 2.72 14.34
C ARG A 26 -1.55 2.36 13.32
N THR A 27 -2.64 3.12 13.31
CA THR A 27 -3.73 2.97 12.33
C THR A 27 -3.26 3.14 10.88
N PHE A 28 -2.41 4.14 10.63
CA PHE A 28 -1.88 4.38 9.29
C PHE A 28 -0.93 3.26 8.87
N MET A 29 -0.05 2.82 9.77
CA MET A 29 0.83 1.68 9.53
C MET A 29 0.04 0.40 9.20
N GLU A 30 -1.01 0.11 9.97
CA GLU A 30 -1.90 -1.02 9.71
C GLU A 30 -2.56 -0.90 8.34
N ALA A 31 -3.06 0.28 7.98
CA ALA A 31 -3.68 0.52 6.68
C ALA A 31 -2.68 0.32 5.53
N VAL A 32 -1.44 0.79 5.65
CA VAL A 32 -0.39 0.59 4.64
C VAL A 32 -0.06 -0.89 4.48
N ALA A 33 0.18 -1.61 5.58
CA ALA A 33 0.49 -3.04 5.51
C ALA A 33 -0.63 -3.86 4.87
N ASN A 34 -1.89 -3.53 5.17
CA ASN A 34 -3.05 -4.19 4.56
C ASN A 34 -3.24 -3.80 3.08
N ALA A 35 -2.94 -2.56 2.71
CA ALA A 35 -2.92 -2.14 1.30
C ALA A 35 -1.84 -2.88 0.50
N CYS A 36 -0.64 -3.07 1.08
CA CYS A 36 0.40 -3.90 0.46
C CYS A 36 -0.10 -5.33 0.22
N ALA A 37 -0.72 -5.95 1.23
CA ALA A 37 -1.23 -7.31 1.12
C ALA A 37 -2.34 -7.43 0.06
N LEU A 38 -3.22 -6.42 -0.04
CA LEU A 38 -4.26 -6.37 -1.06
C LEU A 38 -3.70 -6.27 -2.49
N ILE A 39 -2.63 -5.48 -2.69
CA ILE A 39 -1.96 -5.38 -4.00
C ILE A 39 -1.23 -6.68 -4.34
N SER A 40 -0.51 -7.27 -3.39
CA SER A 40 0.14 -8.58 -3.58
C SER A 40 -0.86 -9.73 -3.78
N ALA A 41 -2.13 -9.54 -3.41
CA ALA A 41 -3.18 -10.51 -3.67
C ALA A 41 -3.93 -10.21 -4.98
N ALA A 42 -3.58 -9.15 -5.72
CA ALA A 42 -4.38 -8.68 -6.87
C ALA A 42 -4.50 -9.71 -7.99
N ASP A 43 -3.55 -10.65 -8.12
CA ASP A 43 -3.62 -11.75 -9.08
C ASP A 43 -4.54 -12.91 -8.63
N GLY A 44 -5.02 -12.87 -7.38
CA GLY A 44 -5.90 -13.84 -6.74
C GLY A 44 -5.20 -14.72 -5.69
N GLU A 45 -3.86 -14.69 -5.59
CA GLU A 45 -3.11 -15.54 -4.67
C GLU A 45 -1.79 -14.88 -4.24
N ILE A 46 -1.53 -14.81 -2.93
CA ILE A 46 -0.24 -14.28 -2.45
C ILE A 46 0.81 -15.38 -2.55
N LYS A 47 1.72 -15.24 -3.51
CA LYS A 47 2.88 -16.14 -3.62
C LYS A 47 3.96 -15.79 -2.58
N SER A 48 4.66 -16.81 -2.10
CA SER A 48 5.80 -16.64 -1.17
C SER A 48 6.87 -15.69 -1.71
N GLU A 49 7.10 -15.68 -3.03
CA GLU A 49 8.02 -14.73 -3.69
C GLU A 49 7.53 -13.29 -3.57
N GLU A 50 6.24 -13.02 -3.76
CA GLU A 50 5.69 -11.68 -3.60
C GLU A 50 5.76 -11.22 -2.15
N LYS A 51 5.48 -12.12 -1.20
CA LYS A 51 5.63 -11.85 0.23
C LYS A 51 7.07 -11.47 0.59
N MET A 52 8.07 -12.17 0.04
CA MET A 52 9.47 -11.85 0.25
C MET A 52 9.87 -10.53 -0.41
N LYS A 53 9.47 -10.30 -1.67
CA LYS A 53 9.68 -9.03 -2.38
C LYS A 53 9.11 -7.86 -1.60
N MET A 54 7.88 -8.00 -1.11
CA MET A 54 7.19 -6.97 -0.35
C MET A 54 7.84 -6.72 1.02
N THR A 55 8.26 -7.79 1.70
CA THR A 55 9.04 -7.67 2.96
C THR A 55 10.37 -6.96 2.71
N GLY A 56 11.04 -7.23 1.59
CA GLY A 56 12.24 -6.53 1.14
C GLY A 56 11.97 -5.06 0.81
N PHE A 57 10.85 -4.76 0.16
CA PHE A 57 10.40 -3.40 -0.11
C PHE A 57 10.14 -2.65 1.19
N ILE A 58 9.39 -3.22 2.14
CA ILE A 58 9.11 -2.62 3.46
C ILE A 58 10.41 -2.31 4.20
N ASN A 59 11.38 -3.24 4.20
CA ASN A 59 12.68 -3.04 4.85
C ASN A 59 13.53 -1.93 4.19
N ASN A 60 13.47 -1.82 2.85
CA ASN A 60 14.26 -0.86 2.10
C ASN A 60 13.56 0.50 1.90
N SER A 61 12.26 0.59 2.20
CA SER A 61 11.45 1.79 1.98
C SER A 61 11.73 2.85 3.05
N PRO A 62 12.34 4.00 2.70
CA PRO A 62 12.57 5.07 3.65
C PRO A 62 11.25 5.63 4.23
N GLU A 63 10.14 5.55 3.50
CA GLU A 63 8.82 6.00 3.95
C GLU A 63 8.28 5.14 5.10
N LEU A 64 8.69 3.88 5.19
CA LEU A 64 8.23 2.95 6.23
C LEU A 64 9.19 2.86 7.41
N LYS A 65 10.43 3.35 7.26
CA LYS A 65 11.42 3.43 8.36
C LYS A 65 10.98 4.32 9.52
N VAL A 66 10.01 5.19 9.32
CA VAL A 66 9.38 5.97 10.41
C VAL A 66 8.56 5.10 11.36
N PHE A 67 8.09 3.93 10.89
CA PHE A 67 7.45 2.90 11.71
C PHE A 67 8.44 1.82 12.15
N ASN A 68 8.05 1.06 13.16
CA ASN A 68 8.78 -0.14 13.55
C ASN A 68 8.56 -1.21 12.49
N LEU A 69 9.59 -1.48 11.67
CA LEU A 69 9.52 -2.44 10.56
C LEU A 69 9.03 -3.83 11.01
N ASN A 70 9.38 -4.28 12.22
CA ASN A 70 8.88 -5.56 12.74
C ASN A 70 7.36 -5.57 12.92
N ASP A 71 6.77 -4.45 13.34
CA ASP A 71 5.32 -4.32 13.47
C ASP A 71 4.66 -4.30 12.09
N VAL A 72 5.25 -3.59 11.12
CA VAL A 72 4.76 -3.56 9.73
C VAL A 72 4.77 -4.96 9.11
N ILE A 73 5.89 -5.67 9.24
CA ILE A 73 6.06 -7.04 8.71
C ILE A 73 5.08 -7.99 9.39
N LYS A 74 4.83 -7.84 10.70
CA LYS A 74 3.87 -8.67 11.42
C LYS A 74 2.46 -8.46 10.89
N VAL A 75 2.00 -7.21 10.80
CA VAL A 75 0.66 -6.89 10.28
C VAL A 75 0.52 -7.32 8.82
N PHE A 76 1.55 -7.12 8.01
CA PHE A 76 1.58 -7.58 6.63
C PHE A 76 1.47 -9.10 6.54
N SER A 77 2.27 -9.85 7.30
CA SER A 77 2.22 -11.31 7.31
C SER A 77 0.88 -11.84 7.81
N ASP A 78 0.28 -11.21 8.81
CA ASP A 78 -1.06 -11.55 9.31
C ASP A 78 -2.12 -11.28 8.24
N ALA A 79 -2.03 -10.16 7.52
CA ALA A 79 -2.91 -9.85 6.40
C ALA A 79 -2.75 -10.87 5.27
N CYS A 80 -1.51 -11.21 4.89
CA CYS A 80 -1.23 -12.24 3.89
C CYS A 80 -1.86 -13.57 4.28
N GLY A 81 -1.73 -13.99 5.54
CA GLY A 81 -2.32 -15.24 6.03
C GLY A 81 -3.85 -15.26 5.91
N LYS A 82 -4.53 -14.11 5.99
CA LYS A 82 -5.98 -14.01 5.73
C LYS A 82 -6.31 -14.19 4.26
N PHE A 83 -5.53 -13.61 3.35
CA PHE A 83 -5.68 -13.81 1.91
C PHE A 83 -5.37 -15.25 1.49
N GLU A 84 -4.36 -15.89 2.08
CA GLU A 84 -4.03 -17.31 1.89
C GLU A 84 -5.14 -18.23 2.38
N PHE A 85 -5.85 -17.84 3.45
CA PHE A 85 -6.99 -18.59 3.96
C PHE A 85 -8.23 -18.46 3.08
N ASP A 86 -8.62 -17.22 2.76
CA ASP A 86 -9.74 -16.92 1.87
C ASP A 86 -9.59 -15.50 1.31
N PHE A 87 -9.58 -15.37 -0.02
CA PHE A 87 -9.38 -14.10 -0.68
C PHE A 87 -10.43 -13.05 -0.31
N GLN A 88 -11.71 -13.42 -0.19
CA GLN A 88 -12.78 -12.48 0.14
C GLN A 88 -12.69 -12.00 1.58
N ILE A 89 -12.34 -12.90 2.51
CA ILE A 89 -12.12 -12.55 3.92
C ILE A 89 -10.89 -11.65 4.06
N GLY A 90 -9.78 -12.00 3.40
CA GLY A 90 -8.56 -11.20 3.36
C GLY A 90 -8.83 -9.79 2.83
N GLN A 91 -9.55 -9.70 1.71
CA GLN A 91 -9.93 -8.42 1.11
C GLN A 91 -10.80 -7.59 2.04
N ALA A 92 -11.84 -8.17 2.65
CA ALA A 92 -12.74 -7.45 3.56
C ALA A 92 -12.01 -6.91 4.80
N GLU A 93 -11.13 -7.72 5.39
CA GLU A 93 -10.34 -7.32 6.56
C GLU A 93 -9.28 -6.27 6.21
N ALA A 94 -8.66 -6.36 5.04
CA ALA A 94 -7.74 -5.35 4.54
C ALA A 94 -8.44 -4.01 4.30
N LEU A 95 -9.58 -4.02 3.62
CA LEU A 95 -10.41 -2.82 3.38
C LEU A 95 -10.90 -2.21 4.70
N LYS A 96 -11.24 -3.03 5.69
CA LYS A 96 -11.62 -2.56 7.04
C LYS A 96 -10.47 -1.88 7.78
N ALA A 97 -9.24 -2.31 7.59
CA ALA A 97 -8.07 -1.61 8.15
C ALA A 97 -7.82 -0.28 7.41
N ILE A 98 -7.96 -0.28 6.08
CA ILE A 98 -7.80 0.89 5.21
C ILE A 98 -8.87 1.95 5.50
N SER A 99 -10.12 1.53 5.71
CA SER A 99 -11.23 2.46 5.98
C SER A 99 -11.08 3.22 7.29
N LYS A 100 -10.19 2.80 8.20
CA LYS A 100 -9.85 3.58 9.40
C LYS A 100 -9.13 4.89 9.11
N VAL A 101 -8.51 5.05 7.93
CA VAL A 101 -7.91 6.33 7.51
C VAL A 101 -8.85 7.14 6.60
N LYS A 102 -10.06 6.63 6.32
CA LYS A 102 -11.11 7.35 5.61
C LYS A 102 -11.52 8.61 6.38
N GLY A 103 -11.75 9.70 5.65
CA GLY A 103 -12.06 11.01 6.22
C GLY A 103 -10.85 11.82 6.69
N LYS A 104 -9.64 11.25 6.57
CA LYS A 104 -8.38 11.97 6.77
C LYS A 104 -7.67 12.15 5.43
N ASP A 105 -8.03 13.20 4.70
CA ASP A 105 -7.56 13.42 3.32
C ASP A 105 -6.04 13.30 3.14
N GLY A 106 -5.25 13.80 4.11
CA GLY A 106 -3.79 13.66 4.08
C GLY A 106 -3.32 12.22 4.15
N GLU A 107 -3.78 11.47 5.17
CA GLU A 107 -3.44 10.05 5.37
C GLU A 107 -3.97 9.19 4.21
N ALA A 108 -5.22 9.40 3.79
CA ALA A 108 -5.84 8.63 2.72
C ALA A 108 -5.13 8.81 1.37
N ARG A 109 -4.81 10.06 0.98
CA ARG A 109 -4.07 10.32 -0.26
C ARG A 109 -2.66 9.75 -0.21
N LEU A 110 -2.02 9.82 0.95
CA LEU A 110 -0.68 9.27 1.16
C LEU A 110 -0.68 7.75 1.03
N LEU A 111 -1.67 7.07 1.62
CA LEU A 111 -1.84 5.62 1.52
C LEU A 111 -1.96 5.17 0.06
N VAL A 112 -2.78 5.85 -0.75
CA VAL A 112 -2.93 5.53 -2.19
C VAL A 112 -1.61 5.72 -2.94
N ARG A 113 -0.85 6.79 -2.65
CA ARG A 113 0.45 7.01 -3.30
C ARG A 113 1.46 5.92 -2.96
N VAL A 114 1.48 5.47 -1.70
CA VAL A 114 2.34 4.36 -1.27
C VAL A 114 1.91 3.07 -1.98
N ALA A 115 0.60 2.79 -2.04
CA ALA A 115 0.06 1.64 -2.77
C ALA A 115 0.47 1.65 -4.26
N CYS A 116 0.38 2.78 -4.95
CA CYS A 116 0.81 2.92 -6.34
C CYS A 116 2.32 2.73 -6.51
N ALA A 117 3.13 3.26 -5.59
CA ALA A 117 4.59 3.10 -5.63
C ALA A 117 5.03 1.64 -5.41
N ILE A 118 4.22 0.88 -4.66
CA ILE A 118 4.42 -0.55 -4.42
C ILE A 118 4.07 -1.37 -5.66
N GLY A 119 2.89 -1.15 -6.26
CA GLY A 119 2.50 -1.83 -7.50
C GLY A 119 3.49 -1.55 -8.62
N ALA A 120 3.95 -0.30 -8.76
CA ALA A 120 4.98 0.05 -9.74
C ALA A 120 6.40 -0.44 -9.39
N SER A 121 6.62 -1.17 -8.28
CA SER A 121 7.97 -1.48 -7.80
C SER A 121 8.71 -2.50 -8.65
N ASP A 122 8.01 -3.44 -9.31
CA ASP A 122 8.61 -4.44 -10.21
C ASP A 122 8.74 -3.92 -11.66
N GLY A 123 8.42 -2.64 -11.88
CA GLY A 123 8.57 -1.96 -13.18
C GLY A 123 7.45 -2.21 -14.18
N ASP A 124 6.57 -3.17 -13.91
CA ASP A 124 5.28 -3.34 -14.57
C ASP A 124 4.17 -2.94 -13.59
N PHE A 125 3.21 -2.16 -14.05
CA PHE A 125 2.06 -1.76 -13.23
C PHE A 125 0.81 -2.18 -13.98
N ASP A 126 0.38 -3.40 -13.70
CA ASP A 126 -0.61 -4.10 -14.51
C ASP A 126 -2.05 -3.63 -14.19
N ASP A 127 -3.03 -4.08 -14.98
CA ASP A 127 -4.42 -3.70 -14.77
C ASP A 127 -5.01 -4.26 -13.46
N LYS A 128 -4.47 -5.35 -12.91
CA LYS A 128 -4.94 -5.95 -11.66
C LYS A 128 -4.43 -5.15 -10.45
N GLU A 129 -3.17 -4.75 -10.43
CA GLU A 129 -2.59 -3.89 -9.42
C GLU A 129 -3.24 -2.51 -9.43
N LYS A 130 -3.51 -1.97 -10.63
CA LYS A 130 -4.33 -0.76 -10.79
C LYS A 130 -5.73 -0.96 -10.25
N ALA A 131 -6.38 -2.09 -10.53
CA ALA A 131 -7.71 -2.38 -9.99
C ALA A 131 -7.72 -2.45 -8.46
N ALA A 132 -6.69 -3.05 -7.83
CA ALA A 132 -6.52 -3.04 -6.39
C ALA A 132 -6.35 -1.60 -5.85
N CYS A 133 -5.53 -0.78 -6.49
CA CYS A 133 -5.36 0.62 -6.10
C CYS A 133 -6.65 1.45 -6.28
N ARG A 134 -7.43 1.20 -7.35
CA ARG A 134 -8.75 1.82 -7.57
C ARG A 134 -9.73 1.42 -6.47
N LEU A 135 -9.70 0.16 -6.02
CA LEU A 135 -10.53 -0.33 -4.92
C LEU A 135 -10.21 0.41 -3.62
N ILE A 136 -8.92 0.62 -3.32
CA ILE A 136 -8.46 1.42 -2.17
C ILE A 136 -8.97 2.86 -2.26
N CYS A 137 -8.89 3.48 -3.45
CA CYS A 137 -9.40 4.83 -3.67
C CYS A 137 -10.91 4.92 -3.37
N LEU A 138 -11.69 4.00 -3.93
CA LEU A 138 -13.13 3.88 -3.70
C LEU A 138 -13.47 3.73 -2.22
N GLU A 139 -12.77 2.85 -1.51
CA GLU A 139 -12.98 2.62 -0.08
C GLU A 139 -12.75 3.90 0.73
N LEU A 140 -11.69 4.65 0.39
CA LEU A 140 -11.32 5.91 1.03
C LEU A 140 -12.17 7.11 0.60
N GLY A 141 -13.02 6.96 -0.43
CA GLY A 141 -13.79 8.06 -1.01
C GLY A 141 -12.94 9.03 -1.84
N LEU A 142 -11.80 8.57 -2.34
CA LEU A 142 -10.90 9.32 -3.22
C LEU A 142 -11.19 9.00 -4.68
N ASN A 143 -10.98 9.97 -5.57
CA ASN A 143 -11.14 9.76 -7.00
C ASN A 143 -9.87 9.08 -7.56
N PRO A 144 -9.97 7.88 -8.17
CA PRO A 144 -8.81 7.21 -8.77
C PRO A 144 -8.08 8.06 -9.82
N ALA A 145 -8.80 8.94 -10.51
CA ALA A 145 -8.24 9.83 -11.52
C ALA A 145 -7.20 10.81 -10.96
N ASP A 146 -7.27 11.18 -9.67
CA ASP A 146 -6.26 12.01 -9.00
C ASP A 146 -4.88 11.33 -8.90
N PHE A 147 -4.83 10.01 -9.12
CA PHE A 147 -3.63 9.18 -8.99
C PHE A 147 -3.25 8.50 -10.31
N GLU A 148 -3.84 8.93 -11.43
CA GLU A 148 -3.69 8.32 -12.77
C GLU A 148 -4.09 6.83 -12.83
N LEU A 149 -5.01 6.42 -11.96
CA LEU A 149 -5.58 5.06 -11.89
C LEU A 149 -6.86 4.96 -12.70
#